data_AF-A0A1N6A7L5-F1
#
_entry.id   AF-A0A1N6A7L5-F1
#
_cell.length_a   1.000
_cell.length_b   1.000
_cell.length_c   1.000
_cell.angle_alpha   90.00
_cell.angle_beta   90.00
_cell.angle_gamma   90.00
#
_symmetry.space_group_name_H-M   'P 1'
#
loop_
_entity.id
_entity.type
_entity.pdbx_description
1 polymer ?
#
loop_
_entity_poly.entity_id
_entity_poly.type
_entity_poly.pdbx_seq_one_letter_code
_entity_poly.pdbx_strand_id
1 'polypeptide(L)'
;MTDDRQFVERFAEVTRGRRPTGLVEQWEQFVGFCEEGYHDVLDEYWFDLSVRRTIETALTDDRLQGFPQMGWFREQVGAVDERFRAVLSEERFPARVELPWWEAYLPAWAGPVLAAELWDSYHVRVEVRPN
;
A
#
# COMPACT_ATOMS: atom_id res chain seq x y z
N MET A 1 24.79 5.45 -17.24
CA MET A 1 23.81 5.02 -18.27
C MET A 1 23.62 3.50 -18.32
N THR A 2 24.64 2.66 -18.13
CA THR A 2 24.45 1.19 -18.12
C THR A 2 23.72 0.68 -16.87
N ASP A 3 23.94 1.32 -15.72
CA ASP A 3 23.41 0.91 -14.42
C ASP A 3 21.89 1.13 -14.28
N ASP A 4 21.38 2.30 -14.68
CA ASP A 4 19.94 2.62 -14.57
C ASP A 4 19.06 1.71 -15.43
N ARG A 5 19.51 1.38 -16.65
CA ARG A 5 18.77 0.44 -17.53
C ARG A 5 18.72 -0.96 -16.92
N GLN A 6 19.84 -1.44 -16.40
CA GLN A 6 19.92 -2.75 -15.74
C GLN A 6 19.05 -2.79 -14.48
N PHE A 7 19.04 -1.71 -13.70
CA PHE A 7 18.15 -1.57 -12.56
C PHE A 7 16.68 -1.69 -12.98
N VAL A 8 16.24 -0.90 -13.98
CA VAL A 8 14.84 -0.93 -14.44
C VAL A 8 14.45 -2.30 -14.99
N GLU A 9 15.33 -2.95 -15.77
CA GLU A 9 15.10 -4.30 -16.28
C GLU A 9 14.96 -5.31 -15.14
N ARG A 10 15.90 -5.31 -14.20
CA ARG A 10 15.87 -6.22 -13.05
C ARG A 10 14.65 -5.97 -12.17
N PHE A 11 14.32 -4.71 -11.93
CA PHE A 11 13.13 -4.33 -11.16
C PHE A 11 11.86 -4.85 -11.81
N ALA A 12 11.73 -4.70 -13.13
CA ALA A 12 10.61 -5.23 -13.89
C ALA A 12 10.54 -6.77 -13.82
N GLU A 13 11.66 -7.49 -13.86
CA GLU A 13 11.69 -8.95 -13.65
C GLU A 13 11.15 -9.35 -12.27
N VAL A 14 11.54 -8.63 -11.21
CA VAL A 14 11.07 -8.88 -9.84
C VAL A 14 9.57 -8.58 -9.68
N THR A 15 9.11 -7.51 -10.32
CA THR A 15 7.77 -6.94 -10.07
C THR A 15 6.75 -7.23 -11.18
N ARG A 16 7.03 -8.20 -12.06
CA ARG A 16 6.16 -8.61 -13.17
C ARG A 16 5.84 -7.47 -14.15
N GLY A 17 6.87 -6.75 -14.56
CA GLY A 17 6.80 -5.69 -15.57
C GLY A 17 6.54 -4.28 -15.03
N ARG A 18 6.52 -4.10 -13.71
CA ARG A 18 6.25 -2.80 -13.10
C ARG A 18 7.52 -1.94 -13.06
N ARG A 19 7.32 -0.62 -13.05
CA ARG A 19 8.40 0.36 -12.92
C ARG A 19 8.45 0.90 -11.49
N PRO A 20 9.63 1.27 -10.98
CA PRO A 20 9.77 1.83 -9.63
C PRO A 20 8.86 3.04 -9.40
N THR A 21 8.90 4.04 -10.30
CA THR A 21 8.06 5.25 -10.21
C THR A 21 6.58 4.92 -10.22
N GLY A 22 6.14 4.05 -11.15
CA GLY A 22 4.73 3.68 -11.25
C GLY A 22 4.20 2.89 -10.05
N LEU A 23 5.04 2.20 -9.28
CA LEU A 23 4.64 1.60 -8.01
C LEU A 23 4.50 2.64 -6.90
N VAL A 24 5.43 3.59 -6.82
CA VAL A 24 5.36 4.71 -5.86
C VAL A 24 4.10 5.53 -6.13
N GLU A 25 3.86 5.95 -7.37
CA GLU A 25 2.69 6.76 -7.75
C GLU A 25 1.37 6.06 -7.40
N GLN A 26 1.28 4.75 -7.62
CA GLN A 26 0.08 3.98 -7.27
C GLN A 26 -0.10 3.83 -5.77
N TRP A 27 0.99 3.70 -5.02
CA TRP A 27 0.93 3.67 -3.56
C TRP A 27 0.52 5.03 -2.98
N GLU A 28 1.09 6.11 -3.51
CA GLU A 28 0.70 7.48 -3.16
C GLU A 28 -0.78 7.74 -3.42
N GLN A 29 -1.29 7.27 -4.58
CA GLN A 29 -2.68 7.42 -4.94
C GLN A 29 -3.60 6.68 -3.96
N PHE A 30 -3.33 5.41 -3.68
CA PHE A 30 -4.11 4.63 -2.72
C PHE A 30 -4.12 5.28 -1.32
N VAL A 31 -2.95 5.73 -0.84
CA VAL A 31 -2.85 6.41 0.46
C VAL A 31 -3.62 7.72 0.46
N GLY A 32 -3.60 8.48 -0.65
CA GLY A 32 -4.44 9.66 -0.83
C GLY A 32 -5.93 9.36 -0.69
N PHE A 33 -6.41 8.27 -1.30
CA PHE A 33 -7.79 7.82 -1.12
C PHE A 33 -8.10 7.50 0.35
N CYS A 34 -7.16 6.86 1.07
CA CYS A 34 -7.34 6.58 2.50
C CYS A 34 -7.38 7.86 3.36
N GLU A 35 -6.53 8.85 3.06
CA GLU A 35 -6.52 10.15 3.76
C GLU A 35 -7.87 10.88 3.63
N GLU A 36 -8.50 10.79 2.46
CA GLU A 36 -9.83 11.37 2.15
C GLU A 36 -11.01 10.54 2.69
N GLY A 37 -10.73 9.35 3.25
CA GLY A 37 -11.73 8.39 3.70
C GLY A 37 -12.25 7.52 2.57
N TYR A 38 -11.38 6.62 2.09
CA TYR A 38 -11.57 5.70 0.97
C TYR A 38 -13.05 5.40 0.65
N HIS A 39 -13.50 5.89 -0.50
CA HIS A 39 -14.93 6.01 -0.85
C HIS A 39 -15.49 4.88 -1.73
N ASP A 40 -14.66 3.91 -2.10
CA ASP A 40 -15.09 2.75 -2.90
C ASP A 40 -15.50 1.55 -2.01
N VAL A 41 -15.73 0.40 -2.61
CA VAL A 41 -16.10 -0.86 -1.94
C VAL A 41 -14.88 -1.59 -1.35
N LEU A 42 -15.15 -2.57 -0.48
CA LEU A 42 -14.16 -3.40 0.21
C LEU A 42 -13.27 -4.20 -0.74
N ASP A 43 -13.83 -4.71 -1.84
CA ASP A 43 -13.05 -5.45 -2.84
C ASP A 43 -12.03 -4.55 -3.56
N GLU A 44 -12.41 -3.31 -3.89
CA GLU A 44 -11.52 -2.31 -4.48
C GLU A 44 -10.46 -1.87 -3.46
N TYR A 45 -10.82 -1.69 -2.19
CA TYR A 45 -9.85 -1.42 -1.13
C TYR A 45 -8.75 -2.49 -1.06
N TRP A 46 -9.12 -3.77 -1.09
CA TRP A 46 -8.15 -4.86 -1.08
C TRP A 46 -7.34 -4.97 -2.37
N PHE A 47 -7.96 -4.66 -3.50
CA PHE A 47 -7.29 -4.62 -4.80
C PHE A 47 -6.23 -3.52 -4.83
N ASP A 48 -6.57 -2.29 -4.44
CA ASP A 48 -5.62 -1.18 -4.45
C ASP A 48 -4.51 -1.38 -3.43
N LEU A 49 -4.83 -1.85 -2.22
CA LEU A 49 -3.83 -2.17 -1.19
C LEU A 49 -2.81 -3.21 -1.69
N SER A 50 -3.18 -4.06 -2.65
CA SER A 50 -2.30 -5.11 -3.19
C SER A 50 -1.03 -4.55 -3.84
N VAL A 51 -0.99 -3.27 -4.25
CA VAL A 51 0.23 -2.63 -4.74
C VAL A 51 1.36 -2.72 -3.71
N ARG A 52 1.04 -2.63 -2.40
CA ARG A 52 2.02 -2.68 -1.32
C ARG A 52 2.70 -4.05 -1.18
N ARG A 53 2.05 -5.14 -1.61
CA ARG A 53 2.67 -6.48 -1.73
C ARG A 53 3.73 -6.53 -2.82
N THR A 54 3.46 -5.87 -3.95
CA THR A 54 4.43 -5.78 -5.06
C THR A 54 5.63 -4.93 -4.65
N ILE A 55 5.38 -3.85 -3.91
CA ILE A 55 6.43 -3.03 -3.29
C ILE A 55 7.25 -3.84 -2.30
N GLU A 56 6.60 -4.61 -1.41
CA GLU A 56 7.31 -5.47 -0.45
C GLU A 56 8.25 -6.46 -1.16
N THR A 57 7.75 -7.09 -2.23
CA THR A 57 8.55 -7.99 -3.07
C THR A 57 9.81 -7.29 -3.58
N ALA A 58 9.70 -6.06 -4.09
CA ALA A 58 10.85 -5.29 -4.56
C ALA A 58 11.80 -4.88 -3.42
N LEU A 59 11.27 -4.53 -2.25
CA LEU A 59 12.06 -4.12 -1.09
C LEU A 59 12.89 -5.27 -0.49
N THR A 60 12.38 -6.50 -0.57
CA THR A 60 13.00 -7.68 0.04
C THR A 60 13.77 -8.56 -0.93
N ASP A 61 13.75 -8.28 -2.24
CA ASP A 61 14.44 -9.11 -3.23
C ASP A 61 15.95 -8.80 -3.27
N ASP A 62 16.77 -9.80 -2.94
CA ASP A 62 18.23 -9.70 -2.91
C ASP A 62 18.84 -9.25 -4.25
N ARG A 63 18.19 -9.55 -5.38
CA ARG A 63 18.66 -9.16 -6.71
C ARG A 63 18.64 -7.66 -6.92
N LEU A 64 17.89 -6.91 -6.10
CA LEU A 64 17.79 -5.46 -6.18
C LEU A 64 18.69 -4.73 -5.18
N GLN A 65 19.16 -5.39 -4.12
CA GLN A 65 19.88 -4.73 -3.02
C GLN A 65 21.19 -4.05 -3.44
N GLY A 66 21.84 -4.57 -4.48
CA GLY A 66 23.10 -4.02 -5.00
C GLY A 66 22.95 -2.72 -5.80
N PHE A 67 21.74 -2.32 -6.15
CA PHE A 67 21.49 -1.13 -6.98
C PHE A 67 21.34 0.13 -6.13
N PRO A 68 22.16 1.18 -6.32
CA PRO A 68 22.03 2.45 -5.59
C PRO A 68 20.65 3.11 -5.71
N GLN A 69 19.97 2.90 -6.84
CA GLN A 69 18.63 3.41 -7.14
C GLN A 69 17.56 2.90 -6.15
N MET A 70 17.80 1.76 -5.49
CA MET A 70 16.93 1.30 -4.41
C MET A 70 16.93 2.24 -3.20
N GLY A 71 17.94 3.10 -3.04
CA GLY A 71 17.95 4.17 -2.04
C GLY A 71 16.76 5.12 -2.23
N TRP A 72 16.59 5.66 -3.43
CA TRP A 72 15.46 6.52 -3.77
C TRP A 72 14.12 5.78 -3.60
N PHE A 73 14.01 4.54 -4.09
CA PHE A 73 12.76 3.77 -3.99
C PHE A 73 12.34 3.54 -2.53
N ARG A 74 13.29 3.18 -1.65
CA ARG A 74 13.04 3.02 -0.21
C ARG A 74 12.61 4.32 0.46
N GLU A 75 13.25 5.42 0.12
CA GLU A 75 12.91 6.74 0.66
C GLU A 75 11.48 7.14 0.29
N GLN A 76 11.10 7.01 -0.98
CA GLN A 76 9.75 7.33 -1.43
C GLN A 76 8.70 6.43 -0.79
N VAL A 77 8.90 5.11 -0.79
CA VAL A 77 7.97 4.18 -0.15
C VAL A 77 7.86 4.46 1.35
N GLY A 78 8.97 4.76 2.03
CA GLY A 78 8.99 5.09 3.45
C GLY A 78 8.14 6.31 3.79
N ALA A 79 8.25 7.39 3.00
CA ALA A 79 7.46 8.60 3.18
C ALA A 79 5.94 8.33 3.00
N VAL A 80 5.57 7.49 2.05
CA VAL A 80 4.17 7.12 1.81
C VAL A 80 3.66 6.15 2.88
N ASP A 81 4.49 5.21 3.33
CA ASP A 81 4.18 4.32 4.45
C ASP A 81 3.93 5.10 5.74
N GLU A 82 4.65 6.20 6.01
CA GLU A 82 4.40 7.09 7.15
C GLU A 82 3.03 7.77 7.08
N ARG A 83 2.66 8.28 5.90
CA ARG A 83 1.32 8.84 5.64
C ARG A 83 0.23 7.81 5.86
N PHE A 84 0.42 6.59 5.36
CA PHE A 84 -0.56 5.53 5.56
C PHE A 84 -0.71 5.17 7.05
N ARG A 85 0.40 5.03 7.78
CA ARG A 85 0.35 4.77 9.23
C ARG A 85 -0.42 5.84 9.99
N ALA A 86 -0.35 7.10 9.58
CA ALA A 86 -1.05 8.20 10.24
C ALA A 86 -2.59 8.11 10.11
N VAL A 87 -3.10 7.33 9.15
CA VAL A 87 -4.55 7.18 8.90
C VAL A 87 -5.11 5.82 9.30
N LEU A 88 -4.27 4.90 9.79
CA LEU A 88 -4.67 3.57 10.23
C LEU A 88 -5.31 3.58 11.62
N SER A 89 -6.16 2.59 11.89
CA SER A 89 -6.72 2.30 13.20
C SER A 89 -5.63 1.95 14.22
N GLU A 90 -5.91 2.20 15.50
CA GLU A 90 -4.99 1.83 16.60
C GLU A 90 -4.93 0.31 16.81
N GLU A 91 -6.04 -0.38 16.56
CA GLU A 91 -6.16 -1.82 16.75
C GLU A 91 -5.97 -2.57 15.43
N ARG A 92 -5.35 -3.74 15.52
CA ARG A 92 -5.24 -4.67 14.40
C ARG A 92 -6.61 -5.21 14.02
N PHE A 93 -6.82 -5.35 12.72
CA PHE A 93 -7.97 -6.02 12.17
C PHE A 93 -7.93 -7.52 12.54
N PRO A 94 -8.90 -8.06 13.31
CA PRO A 94 -8.80 -9.42 13.85
C PRO A 94 -8.63 -10.51 12.80
N ALA A 95 -9.25 -10.34 11.62
CA ALA A 95 -9.14 -11.32 10.53
C ALA A 95 -7.76 -11.34 9.85
N ARG A 96 -6.87 -10.40 10.18
CA ARG A 96 -5.56 -10.19 9.53
C ARG A 96 -4.41 -9.98 10.52
N VAL A 97 -4.55 -10.45 11.76
CA VAL A 97 -3.56 -10.20 12.83
C VAL A 97 -2.14 -10.70 12.52
N GLU A 98 -1.99 -11.78 11.75
CA GLU A 98 -0.69 -12.36 11.38
C GLU A 98 -0.05 -11.71 10.13
N LEU A 99 -0.71 -10.74 9.51
CA LEU A 99 -0.23 -10.12 8.29
C LEU A 99 0.72 -8.94 8.58
N PRO A 100 1.48 -8.47 7.57
CA PRO A 100 2.30 -7.28 7.71
C PRO A 100 1.48 -6.06 8.15
N TRP A 101 2.13 -5.09 8.79
CA TRP A 101 1.44 -3.93 9.39
C TRP A 101 0.52 -3.19 8.39
N TRP A 102 0.87 -3.10 7.11
CA TRP A 102 0.06 -2.40 6.11
C TRP A 102 -1.21 -3.19 5.70
N GLU A 103 -1.32 -4.47 6.09
CA GLU A 103 -2.48 -5.33 5.82
C GLU A 103 -3.23 -5.72 7.10
N ALA A 104 -2.57 -5.62 8.25
CA ALA A 104 -3.10 -6.00 9.55
C ALA A 104 -3.93 -4.89 10.21
N TYR A 105 -4.01 -3.70 9.62
CA TYR A 105 -4.79 -2.57 10.13
C TYR A 105 -5.67 -2.02 9.00
N LEU A 106 -6.79 -1.41 9.38
CA LEU A 106 -7.70 -0.74 8.46
C LEU A 106 -7.56 0.78 8.64
N PRO A 107 -8.02 1.60 7.69
CA PRO A 107 -8.14 3.04 7.91
C PRO A 107 -9.03 3.32 9.13
N ALA A 108 -8.66 4.29 9.97
CA ALA A 108 -9.46 4.71 11.11
C ALA A 108 -10.81 5.34 10.69
N TRP A 109 -10.88 5.84 9.46
CA TRP A 109 -12.07 6.38 8.83
C TRP A 109 -12.20 5.91 7.37
N ALA A 110 -13.43 5.86 6.88
CA ALA A 110 -13.74 5.45 5.52
C ALA A 110 -15.00 6.16 4.99
N GLY A 111 -15.23 6.06 3.69
CA GLY A 111 -16.48 6.46 3.07
C GLY A 111 -17.64 5.57 3.53
N PRO A 112 -18.89 6.00 3.30
CA PRO A 112 -20.07 5.32 3.82
C PRO A 112 -20.22 3.89 3.30
N VAL A 113 -19.77 3.62 2.07
CA VAL A 113 -19.86 2.30 1.44
C VAL A 113 -18.89 1.31 2.09
N LEU A 114 -17.59 1.62 2.09
CA LEU A 114 -16.58 0.79 2.76
C LEU A 114 -16.89 0.57 4.24
N ALA A 115 -17.32 1.60 4.96
CA ALA A 115 -17.69 1.49 6.38
C ALA A 115 -18.85 0.49 6.61
N ALA A 116 -19.85 0.50 5.73
CA ALA A 116 -20.95 -0.45 5.78
C ALA A 116 -20.49 -1.88 5.51
N GLU A 117 -19.67 -2.09 4.47
CA GLU A 117 -19.19 -3.43 4.09
C GLU A 117 -18.23 -4.03 5.13
N LEU A 118 -17.42 -3.20 5.81
CA LEU A 118 -16.58 -3.62 6.94
C LEU A 118 -17.43 -4.09 8.13
N TRP A 119 -18.56 -3.42 8.40
CA TRP A 119 -19.48 -3.85 9.43
C TRP A 119 -20.22 -5.14 9.04
N ASP A 120 -20.72 -5.23 7.82
CA ASP A 120 -21.50 -6.37 7.35
C ASP A 120 -20.64 -7.64 7.21
N SER A 121 -19.41 -7.50 6.71
CA SER A 121 -18.52 -8.65 6.47
C SER A 121 -17.75 -9.08 7.71
N TYR A 122 -17.37 -8.13 8.57
CA TYR A 122 -16.42 -8.38 9.66
C TYR A 122 -16.82 -7.82 11.02
N HIS A 123 -17.97 -7.15 11.11
CA HIS A 123 -18.43 -6.47 12.33
C HIS A 123 -17.42 -5.45 12.88
N VAL A 124 -16.64 -4.83 11.99
CA VAL A 124 -15.69 -3.75 12.33
C VAL A 124 -16.37 -2.41 12.10
N ARG A 125 -16.22 -1.50 13.07
CA ARG A 125 -16.70 -0.12 12.95
C ARG A 125 -15.52 0.81 12.74
N VAL A 126 -15.67 1.71 11.77
CA VAL A 126 -14.74 2.82 11.47
C VAL A 126 -15.53 4.13 11.45
N GLU A 127 -14.85 5.25 11.63
CA GLU A 127 -15.47 6.57 11.48
C GLU A 127 -15.92 6.77 10.02
N VAL A 128 -17.12 7.30 9.81
CA VAL A 128 -17.60 7.64 8.46
C VAL A 128 -17.21 9.08 8.13
N ARG A 129 -16.44 9.26 7.06
CA ARG A 129 -16.19 10.59 6.47
C ARG A 129 -16.99 10.73 5.17
N PRO A 130 -18.01 11.59 5.13
CA PRO A 130 -18.70 11.89 3.89
C PRO A 130 -17.81 12.75 2.97
N ASN A 131 -17.99 12.58 1.66
CA ASN A 131 -17.33 13.36 0.62
C ASN A 131 -17.89 14.81 0.57
#